data_AF-A0A964V6S9-F1
#
_entry.id   AF-A0A964V6S9-F1
#
_cell.length_a   1.000
_cell.length_b   1.000
_cell.length_c   1.000
_cell.angle_alpha   90.00
_cell.angle_beta   90.00
_cell.angle_gamma   90.00
#
_symmetry.space_group_name_H-M   'P 1'
#
loop_
_entity.id
_entity.type
_entity.pdbx_description
1 polymer ?
#
loop_
_entity_poly.entity_id
_entity_poly.type
_entity_poly.pdbx_seq_one_letter_code
_entity_poly.pdbx_strand_id
1 'polypeptide(L)'
;MLLSAHSGLRYLVLLLGLVVIAYAARGMITKRPYDSRMRILATAFTGMLDLTVLLGVANLFTRTFYPQLAGHLTMMALATAIAHIVSVVQRRRPLEQRTYAPHVVGTLVVLAIISFGILAIGRPIVG
;
A
#
# COMPACT_ATOMS: atom_id res chain seq x y z
N MET A 1 -3.44 15.23 -16.94
CA MET A 1 -4.51 14.44 -16.27
C MET A 1 -3.97 13.19 -15.56
N LEU A 2 -3.13 12.35 -16.19
CA LEU A 2 -2.54 11.17 -15.54
C LEU A 2 -1.65 11.49 -14.32
N LEU A 3 -0.90 12.60 -14.38
CA LEU A 3 -0.07 13.07 -13.27
C LEU A 3 -0.88 13.49 -12.03
N SER A 4 -1.97 14.23 -12.23
CA SER A 4 -2.86 14.65 -11.14
C SER A 4 -3.62 13.45 -10.56
N ALA A 5 -4.01 12.49 -11.39
CA ALA A 5 -4.61 11.24 -10.93
C ALA A 5 -3.63 10.40 -10.09
N HIS A 6 -2.39 10.20 -10.55
CA HIS A 6 -1.38 9.47 -9.78
C HIS A 6 -1.04 10.18 -8.47
N SER A 7 -0.93 11.51 -8.49
CA SER A 7 -0.68 12.31 -7.29
C SER A 7 -1.84 12.22 -6.29
N GLY A 8 -3.09 12.30 -6.76
CA GLY A 8 -4.28 12.16 -5.93
C GLY A 8 -4.44 10.76 -5.32
N LEU A 9 -4.20 9.72 -6.13
CA LEU A 9 -4.37 8.33 -5.69
C LEU A 9 -3.34 7.91 -4.65
N ARG A 10 -2.15 8.50 -4.64
CA ARG A 10 -1.18 8.29 -3.54
C ARG A 10 -1.74 8.66 -2.18
N TYR A 11 -2.46 9.78 -2.08
CA TYR A 11 -3.13 10.18 -0.83
C TYR A 11 -4.21 9.16 -0.43
N LEU A 12 -4.93 8.61 -1.41
CA LEU A 12 -5.93 7.59 -1.15
C LEU A 12 -5.31 6.27 -0.67
N VAL A 13 -4.15 5.88 -1.21
CA VAL A 13 -3.38 4.73 -0.71
C VAL A 13 -2.93 4.95 0.73
N LEU A 14 -2.38 6.13 1.05
CA LEU A 14 -1.97 6.45 2.43
C LEU A 14 -3.16 6.40 3.40
N LEU A 15 -4.30 6.97 3.00
CA LEU A 15 -5.52 6.95 3.79
C LEU A 15 -6.06 5.52 3.98
N LEU A 16 -6.14 4.72 2.91
CA LEU A 16 -6.56 3.33 3.00
C LEU A 16 -5.62 2.50 3.87
N GLY A 17 -4.31 2.74 3.81
CA GLY A 17 -3.33 2.10 4.67
C GLY A 17 -3.59 2.41 6.15
N LEU A 18 -3.87 3.67 6.48
CA LEU A 18 -4.28 4.07 7.84
C LEU A 18 -5.57 3.37 8.28
N VAL A 19 -6.57 3.27 7.41
CA VAL A 19 -7.84 2.56 7.70
C VAL A 19 -7.60 1.08 7.95
N VAL A 20 -6.76 0.43 7.15
CA VAL A 20 -6.36 -0.98 7.32
C VAL A 20 -5.68 -1.19 8.67
N ILE A 21 -4.72 -0.33 9.01
CA ILE A 21 -4.00 -0.40 10.30
C ILE A 21 -4.99 -0.20 11.45
N ALA A 22 -5.83 0.84 11.41
CA ALA A 22 -6.79 1.13 12.46
C ALA A 22 -7.78 -0.03 12.68
N TYR A 23 -8.32 -0.59 11.59
CA TYR A 23 -9.24 -1.73 11.65
C TYR A 23 -8.55 -2.98 12.21
N ALA A 24 -7.36 -3.29 11.71
CA ALA A 24 -6.62 -4.47 12.13
C ALA A 24 -6.15 -4.37 13.59
N ALA A 25 -5.61 -3.22 14.00
CA ALA A 25 -5.23 -2.96 15.38
C ALA A 25 -6.42 -3.07 16.33
N ARG A 26 -7.58 -2.50 15.96
CA ARG A 26 -8.82 -2.66 16.75
C ARG A 26 -9.23 -4.14 16.83
N GLY A 27 -9.16 -4.89 15.74
CA GLY A 27 -9.43 -6.32 15.70
C GLY A 27 -8.53 -7.12 16.64
N MET A 28 -7.23 -6.77 16.71
CA MET A 28 -6.27 -7.36 17.63
C MET A 28 -6.58 -7.04 19.09
N ILE A 29 -6.78 -5.76 19.42
CA ILE A 29 -7.04 -5.30 20.79
C ILE A 29 -8.33 -5.92 21.33
N THR A 30 -9.37 -6.00 20.49
CA THR A 30 -10.67 -6.57 20.87
C THR A 30 -10.73 -8.09 20.74
N LYS A 31 -9.63 -8.75 20.33
CA LYS A 31 -9.54 -10.20 20.08
C LYS A 31 -10.68 -10.76 19.22
N ARG A 32 -11.13 -9.96 18.25
CA ARG A 32 -12.24 -10.36 17.36
C ARG A 32 -11.78 -11.47 16.41
N PRO A 33 -12.67 -12.39 16.03
CA PRO A 33 -12.37 -13.35 14.98
C PRO A 33 -12.16 -12.62 13.65
N TYR A 34 -11.24 -13.14 12.83
CA TYR A 34 -10.93 -12.56 11.54
C TYR A 34 -12.17 -12.58 10.62
N ASP A 35 -12.55 -11.41 10.11
CA ASP A 35 -13.79 -11.23 9.36
C ASP A 35 -13.57 -10.85 7.89
N SER A 36 -14.66 -10.92 7.13
CA SER A 36 -14.63 -10.59 5.70
C SER A 36 -14.33 -9.11 5.43
N ARG A 37 -14.64 -8.20 6.37
CA ARG A 37 -14.36 -6.76 6.20
C ARG A 37 -12.87 -6.48 6.16
N MET A 38 -12.08 -7.10 7.04
CA MET A 38 -10.62 -7.02 6.99
C MET A 38 -10.08 -7.47 5.63
N ARG A 39 -10.61 -8.57 5.10
CA ARG A 39 -10.23 -9.07 3.79
C ARG A 39 -10.54 -8.06 2.67
N ILE A 40 -11.73 -7.44 2.70
CA ILE A 40 -12.11 -6.43 1.71
C ILE A 40 -11.19 -5.21 1.80
N LEU A 41 -10.91 -4.72 3.01
CA LEU A 41 -10.00 -3.59 3.22
C LEU A 41 -8.58 -3.89 2.73
N ALA A 42 -8.05 -5.07 3.02
CA ALA A 42 -6.74 -5.48 2.55
C ALA A 42 -6.68 -5.57 1.02
N THR A 43 -7.69 -6.19 0.38
CA THR A 43 -7.77 -6.24 -1.10
C THR A 43 -7.92 -4.85 -1.72
N ALA A 44 -8.74 -3.98 -1.14
CA ALA A 44 -8.92 -2.62 -1.62
C ALA A 44 -7.62 -1.80 -1.53
N PHE A 45 -6.89 -1.95 -0.42
CA PHE A 45 -5.58 -1.32 -0.25
C PHE A 45 -4.56 -1.81 -1.28
N THR A 46 -4.41 -3.13 -1.45
CA THR A 46 -3.51 -3.71 -2.46
C THR A 46 -3.88 -3.28 -3.87
N GLY A 47 -5.17 -3.33 -4.23
CA GLY A 47 -5.64 -2.91 -5.56
C GLY A 47 -5.44 -1.41 -5.81
N MET A 48 -5.62 -0.56 -4.80
CA MET A 48 -5.35 0.88 -4.92
C MET A 48 -3.85 1.14 -5.11
N LEU A 49 -3.01 0.41 -4.38
CA LEU A 49 -1.55 0.46 -4.56
C LEU A 49 -1.16 0.04 -5.97
N ASP A 50 -1.71 -1.06 -6.49
CA ASP A 50 -1.49 -1.51 -7.87
C ASP A 50 -1.89 -0.44 -8.89
N LEU A 51 -3.04 0.22 -8.70
CA LEU A 51 -3.48 1.31 -9.59
C LEU A 51 -2.50 2.48 -9.56
N THR A 52 -1.99 2.86 -8.39
CA THR A 52 -0.96 3.91 -8.32
C THR A 52 0.31 3.52 -9.05
N VAL A 53 0.77 2.27 -8.92
CA VAL A 53 1.96 1.75 -9.61
C VAL A 53 1.75 1.77 -11.12
N LEU A 54 0.60 1.29 -11.59
CA LEU A 54 0.25 1.27 -13.01
C LEU A 54 0.29 2.68 -13.62
N LEU A 55 -0.30 3.66 -12.93
CA LEU A 55 -0.23 5.06 -13.36
C LEU A 55 1.18 5.64 -13.27
N GLY A 56 1.97 5.21 -12.28
CA GLY A 56 3.38 5.60 -12.15
C GLY A 56 4.20 5.13 -13.34
N VAL A 57 4.02 3.87 -13.75
CA VAL A 57 4.61 3.28 -14.95
C VAL A 57 4.11 3.98 -16.21
N ALA A 58 2.80 4.23 -16.33
CA ALA A 58 2.23 4.96 -17.45
C ALA A 58 2.84 6.38 -17.59
N ASN A 59 3.12 7.05 -16.48
CA ASN A 59 3.76 8.36 -16.48
C ASN A 59 5.23 8.33 -16.96
N LEU A 60 5.92 7.18 -16.93
CA LEU A 60 7.28 7.06 -17.47
C LEU A 60 7.33 7.29 -18.97
N PHE A 61 6.28 6.91 -19.70
CA PHE A 61 6.17 7.18 -21.15
C PHE A 61 6.00 8.66 -21.48
N THR A 62 5.76 9.51 -20.47
CA THR A 62 5.54 10.95 -20.63
C THR A 62 6.65 11.81 -20.04
N ARG A 63 7.68 11.21 -19.42
CA ARG A 63 8.72 11.93 -18.66
C ARG A 63 10.11 11.45 -19.03
N THR A 64 11.08 12.37 -18.98
CA THR A 64 12.50 12.03 -19.04
C THR A 64 12.90 11.26 -17.79
N PHE A 65 13.60 10.15 -17.98
CA PHE A 65 14.09 9.33 -16.89
C PHE A 65 15.27 10.00 -16.17
N TYR A 66 15.32 9.90 -14.84
CA TYR A 66 16.41 10.38 -14.01
C TYR A 66 16.67 9.43 -12.84
N PRO A 67 17.88 9.38 -12.25
CA PRO A 67 18.25 8.35 -11.26
C PRO A 67 17.31 8.25 -10.05
N GLN A 68 16.84 9.38 -9.53
CA GLN A 68 15.93 9.41 -8.38
C GLN A 68 14.54 8.81 -8.73
N LEU A 69 14.12 8.90 -10.00
CA LEU A 69 12.90 8.24 -10.47
C LEU A 69 13.04 6.72 -10.44
N ALA A 70 14.22 6.19 -10.76
CA ALA A 70 14.51 4.75 -10.65
C ALA A 70 14.30 4.27 -9.21
N GLY A 71 14.89 4.97 -8.24
CA GLY A 71 14.72 4.65 -6.82
C GLY A 71 13.25 4.70 -6.36
N HIS A 72 12.49 5.68 -6.83
CA HIS A 72 11.05 5.76 -6.56
C HIS A 72 10.28 4.55 -7.09
N LEU A 73 10.52 4.15 -8.34
CA LEU A 73 9.89 2.98 -8.95
C LEU A 73 10.24 1.69 -8.21
N THR A 74 11.51 1.53 -7.82
CA THR A 74 11.95 0.38 -7.02
C THR A 74 11.22 0.31 -5.68
N MET A 75 11.08 1.44 -4.99
CA MET A 75 10.32 1.49 -3.72
C MET A 75 8.84 1.16 -3.93
N MET A 76 8.22 1.65 -5.01
CA MET A 76 6.85 1.28 -5.37
C MET A 76 6.71 -0.23 -5.61
N ALA A 77 7.64 -0.83 -6.36
CA ALA A 77 7.63 -2.27 -6.63
C ALA A 77 7.77 -3.11 -5.35
N LEU A 78 8.68 -2.71 -4.44
CA LEU A 78 8.86 -3.36 -3.15
C LEU A 78 7.61 -3.26 -2.26
N ALA A 79 7.01 -2.06 -2.19
CA ALA A 79 5.76 -1.83 -1.47
C ALA A 79 4.63 -2.75 -1.99
N THR A 80 4.47 -2.84 -3.31
CA THR A 80 3.49 -3.71 -3.94
C THR A 80 3.75 -5.18 -3.65
N ALA A 81 5.00 -5.63 -3.77
CA ALA A 81 5.37 -7.01 -3.48
C ALA A 81 4.99 -7.39 -2.04
N ILE A 82 5.31 -6.55 -1.06
CA ILE A 82 4.97 -6.78 0.36
C ILE A 82 3.46 -6.83 0.56
N ALA A 83 2.72 -5.87 -0.01
CA ALA A 83 1.26 -5.82 0.10
C ALA A 83 0.61 -7.11 -0.46
N HIS A 84 1.10 -7.60 -1.61
CA HIS A 84 0.64 -8.85 -2.21
C HIS A 84 1.02 -10.07 -1.36
N ILE A 85 2.25 -10.15 -0.84
CA ILE A 85 2.68 -11.25 0.02
C ILE A 85 1.76 -11.37 1.23
N VAL A 86 1.50 -10.27 1.95
CA VAL A 86 0.62 -10.28 3.14
C VAL A 86 -0.79 -10.71 2.77
N SER A 87 -1.34 -10.15 1.68
CA SER A 87 -2.69 -10.47 1.20
C SER A 87 -2.81 -11.95 0.79
N VAL A 88 -1.87 -12.46 0.01
CA VAL A 88 -1.85 -13.85 -0.48
C VAL A 88 -1.65 -14.83 0.68
N VAL A 89 -0.70 -14.58 1.57
CA VAL A 89 -0.45 -15.45 2.74
C VAL A 89 -1.70 -15.54 3.60
N GLN A 90 -2.33 -14.41 3.95
CA GLN A 90 -3.55 -14.45 4.77
C GLN A 90 -4.74 -15.07 4.03
N ARG A 91 -4.85 -14.88 2.72
CA ARG A 91 -5.90 -15.50 1.91
C ARG A 91 -5.74 -17.03 1.84
N ARG A 92 -4.51 -17.54 1.80
CA ARG A 92 -4.22 -18.98 1.74
C ARG A 92 -4.40 -19.70 3.08
N ARG A 93 -4.39 -18.98 4.21
CA ARG A 93 -4.62 -19.60 5.53
C ARG A 93 -6.09 -20.03 5.73
N PRO A 94 -6.33 -21.16 6.42
CA PRO A 94 -7.64 -21.53 6.97
C PRO A 94 -8.21 -20.40 7.85
N LEU A 95 -9.54 -20.30 7.94
CA LEU A 95 -10.21 -19.20 8.65
C LEU A 95 -9.77 -19.12 10.13
N GLU A 96 -9.55 -20.25 10.80
CA GLU A 96 -9.15 -20.29 12.21
C GLU A 96 -7.72 -19.75 12.44
N GLN A 97 -6.87 -19.77 11.41
CA GLN A 97 -5.45 -19.37 11.50
C GLN A 97 -5.21 -17.93 10.99
N ARG A 98 -6.25 -17.26 10.49
CA ARG A 98 -6.15 -15.87 10.02
C ARG A 98 -6.09 -14.93 11.21
N THR A 99 -5.15 -14.00 11.13
CA THR A 99 -4.88 -13.02 12.19
C THR A 99 -4.77 -11.62 11.61
N TYR A 100 -4.93 -10.63 12.48
CA TYR A 100 -4.85 -9.22 12.11
C TYR A 100 -3.41 -8.67 12.10
N ALA A 101 -2.48 -9.30 12.85
CA ALA A 101 -1.11 -8.81 13.03
C ALA A 101 -0.31 -8.64 11.71
N PRO A 102 -0.35 -9.56 10.74
CA PRO A 102 0.36 -9.38 9.47
C PRO A 102 -0.10 -8.16 8.68
N HIS A 103 -1.38 -7.77 8.80
CA HIS A 103 -1.90 -6.58 8.14
C HIS A 103 -1.41 -5.29 8.81
N VAL A 104 -1.32 -5.24 10.15
CA VAL A 104 -0.76 -4.07 10.84
C VAL A 104 0.71 -3.88 10.46
N VAL A 105 1.53 -4.91 10.64
CA VAL A 105 2.98 -4.83 10.40
C VAL A 105 3.26 -4.62 8.91
N GLY A 106 2.62 -5.42 8.05
CA GLY A 106 2.79 -5.33 6.60
C GLY A 106 2.40 -3.96 6.05
N THR A 107 1.25 -3.44 6.45
CA THR A 107 0.80 -2.12 5.98
C THR A 107 1.67 -0.99 6.53
N LEU A 108 2.16 -1.05 7.78
CA LEU A 108 3.12 -0.07 8.30
C LEU A 108 4.41 -0.05 7.48
N VAL A 109 4.97 -1.23 7.15
CA VAL A 109 6.17 -1.33 6.31
C VAL A 109 5.91 -0.77 4.91
N VAL A 110 4.77 -1.09 4.30
CA VAL A 110 4.38 -0.54 3.00
C VAL A 110 4.27 0.99 3.04
N LEU A 111 3.61 1.55 4.05
CA LEU A 111 3.48 3.01 4.21
C LEU A 111 4.84 3.69 4.42
N ALA A 112 5.75 3.06 5.17
CA ALA A 112 7.10 3.57 5.36
C ALA A 112 7.89 3.58 4.04
N ILE A 113 7.84 2.50 3.27
CA ILE A 113 8.51 2.38 1.96
C ILE A 113 7.97 3.42 0.98
N ILE A 114 6.64 3.54 0.89
CA ILE A 114 6.00 4.54 0.03
C ILE A 114 6.51 5.91 0.45
N SER A 115 6.33 6.30 1.72
CA SER A 115 6.74 7.61 2.25
C SER A 115 8.21 7.93 1.97
N PHE A 116 9.11 6.97 2.17
CA PHE A 116 10.53 7.16 1.84
C PHE A 116 10.76 7.36 0.34
N GLY A 117 10.10 6.58 -0.51
CA GLY A 117 10.13 6.77 -1.96
C GLY A 117 9.62 8.13 -2.41
N ILE A 118 8.65 8.72 -1.69
CA ILE A 118 8.15 10.09 -1.94
C ILE A 118 9.23 11.13 -1.62
N LEU A 119 9.82 11.02 -0.43
CA LEU A 119 10.82 11.97 0.05
C LEU A 119 12.10 11.91 -0.80
N ALA A 120 12.48 10.73 -1.27
CA ALA A 120 13.65 10.52 -2.12
C ALA A 120 13.58 11.27 -3.46
N ILE A 121 12.38 11.58 -3.97
CA ILE A 121 12.19 12.40 -5.19
C ILE A 121 11.96 13.89 -4.87
N GLY A 122 12.25 14.32 -3.64
CA GLY A 122 12.14 15.71 -3.20
C GLY A 122 10.71 16.24 -3.18
N ARG A 123 9.72 15.35 -3.04
CA ARG A 123 8.30 15.73 -2.98
C ARG A 123 7.81 15.67 -1.54
N PRO A 124 6.96 16.61 -1.12
CA PRO A 124 6.31 16.51 0.19
C PRO A 124 5.37 15.29 0.23
N ILE A 125 5.22 14.71 1.41
CA ILE A 125 4.22 13.64 1.64
C ILE A 125 2.82 14.23 1.64
N VAL A 126 2.67 15.47 2.16
CA VAL A 126 1.45 16.28 2.17
C VAL A 126 1.82 17.72 1.82
N GLY A 127 1.16 18.29 0.82
CA GLY A 127 1.44 19.64 0.29
C GLY A 127 2.07 19.61 -1.09
#